data_AF-A0A7C6J8X6-F1
#
_entry.id   AF-A0A7C6J8X6-F1
#
_cell.length_a   1.000
_cell.length_b   1.000
_cell.length_c   1.000
_cell.angle_alpha   90.00
_cell.angle_beta   90.00
_cell.angle_gamma   90.00
#
_symmetry.space_group_name_H-M   'P 1'
#
loop_
_entity.id
_entity.type
_entity.pdbx_description
1 polymer ?
#
loop_
_entity_poly.entity_id
_entity_poly.type
_entity_poly.pdbx_seq_one_letter_code
_entity_poly.pdbx_strand_id
1 'polypeptide(L)'
;MSGRLPWKLDERTLSKKYRTDVNRLIRAWKKGLSDQEISFRTGVKPSTLHLIKQDIELDHRRHRLAEKKQALAQAQAPGQYQIFFNPHL
;
A
#
# COMPACT_ATOMS: atom_id res chain seq x y z
N MET A 1 18.78 -2.32 -13.79
CA MET A 1 18.39 -3.03 -12.54
C MET A 1 17.29 -2.24 -11.86
N SER A 2 16.05 -2.39 -12.31
CA SER A 2 14.89 -1.65 -11.78
C SER A 2 14.46 -2.30 -10.46
N GLY A 3 15.16 -1.96 -9.37
CA GLY A 3 14.80 -2.39 -8.03
C GLY A 3 13.42 -1.86 -7.70
N ARG A 4 12.42 -2.75 -7.67
CA ARG A 4 11.07 -2.46 -7.16
C ARG A 4 11.25 -1.94 -5.72
N LEU A 5 11.01 -0.64 -5.49
CA LEU A 5 11.04 -0.12 -4.13
C LEU A 5 9.95 -0.87 -3.34
N PRO A 6 10.30 -1.58 -2.25
CA PRO A 6 9.30 -2.27 -1.47
C PRO A 6 8.35 -1.21 -0.92
N TRP A 7 7.04 -1.44 -1.11
CA TRP A 7 6.00 -0.62 -0.50
C TRP A 7 6.32 -0.39 0.98
N LYS A 8 6.58 0.87 1.33
CA LYS A 8 6.97 1.26 2.68
C LYS A 8 5.76 1.89 3.35
N LEU A 9 5.12 1.11 4.23
CA LEU A 9 4.06 1.61 5.09
C LEU A 9 4.65 2.61 6.09
N ASP A 10 3.97 3.74 6.27
CA ASP A 10 4.38 4.75 7.24
C ASP A 10 3.85 4.40 8.64
N GLU A 11 4.43 3.34 9.21
CA GLU A 11 4.00 2.70 10.47
C GLU A 11 3.94 3.70 11.65
N ARG A 12 4.84 4.70 11.67
CA ARG A 12 4.87 5.73 12.71
C ARG A 12 3.61 6.61 12.68
N THR A 13 3.14 6.93 11.49
CA THR A 13 1.97 7.78 11.27
C THR A 13 0.70 7.04 11.70
N LEU A 14 0.59 5.76 11.32
CA LEU A 14 -0.50 4.88 11.78
C LEU A 14 -0.48 4.64 13.29
N SER A 15 0.71 4.45 13.88
CA SER A 15 0.85 4.25 15.33
C SER A 15 0.40 5.49 16.11
N LYS A 16 0.70 6.70 15.61
CA LYS A 16 0.20 7.96 16.19
C LYS A 16 -1.31 8.10 16.06
N LYS A 17 -1.89 7.76 14.89
CA LYS A 17 -3.33 7.86 14.62
C LYS A 17 -4.15 6.99 15.57
N TYR A 18 -3.74 5.73 15.76
CA TYR A 18 -4.47 4.76 16.57
C TYR A 18 -3.98 4.65 18.02
N ARG A 19 -2.90 5.38 18.38
CA ARG A 19 -2.23 5.32 19.69
C ARG A 19 -1.82 3.90 20.09
N THR A 20 -1.47 3.08 19.11
CA THR A 20 -1.11 1.68 19.28
C THR A 20 0.16 1.37 18.51
N ASP A 21 0.91 0.36 18.95
CA ASP A 21 2.09 -0.11 18.22
C ASP A 21 1.67 -0.95 17.01
N VAL A 22 1.52 -0.27 15.87
CA VAL A 22 1.09 -0.90 14.62
C VAL A 22 2.13 -1.90 14.09
N ASN A 23 3.42 -1.69 14.37
CA ASN A 23 4.47 -2.64 13.96
C ASN A 23 4.27 -3.98 14.69
N ARG A 24 3.98 -3.94 15.99
CA ARG A 24 3.66 -5.15 16.78
C ARG A 24 2.41 -5.86 16.27
N LEU A 25 1.37 -5.11 15.89
CA LEU A 25 0.15 -5.67 15.30
C LEU A 25 0.42 -6.34 13.94
N ILE A 26 1.19 -5.68 13.06
CA ILE A 26 1.61 -6.24 11.77
C ILE A 26 2.41 -7.54 11.96
N ARG A 27 3.34 -7.57 12.92
CA ARG A 27 4.08 -8.80 13.25
C ARG A 27 3.16 -9.91 13.75
N ALA A 28 2.12 -9.58 14.51
CA ALA A 28 1.16 -10.55 15.00
C ALA A 28 0.32 -11.14 13.85
N TRP A 29 -0.18 -10.29 12.94
CA TRP A 29 -0.87 -10.76 11.72
C TRP A 29 0.03 -11.61 10.82
N LYS A 30 1.30 -11.24 10.65
CA LYS A 30 2.28 -12.05 9.90
C LYS A 30 2.54 -13.43 10.52
N LYS A 31 2.32 -13.58 11.83
CA LYS A 31 2.40 -14.87 12.53
C LYS A 31 1.11 -15.69 12.42
N GLY A 32 0.08 -15.20 11.72
CA GLY A 32 -1.20 -15.87 11.55
C GLY A 32 -2.19 -15.66 12.69
N LEU A 33 -1.94 -14.72 13.61
CA LEU A 33 -2.87 -14.44 14.71
C LEU A 33 -4.12 -13.73 14.19
N SER A 34 -5.27 -14.16 14.70
CA SER A 34 -6.58 -13.54 14.43
C SER A 34 -6.74 -12.20 15.17
N ASP A 35 -7.67 -11.38 14.70
CA ASP A 35 -7.95 -10.09 15.34
C ASP A 35 -8.47 -10.24 16.77
N GLN A 36 -9.19 -11.32 17.07
CA GLN A 36 -9.63 -11.61 18.44
C GLN A 36 -8.45 -11.97 19.35
N GLU A 37 -7.53 -12.82 18.90
CA GLU A 37 -6.34 -13.17 19.69
C GLU A 37 -5.44 -11.95 19.91
N ILE A 38 -5.30 -11.11 18.89
CA ILE A 38 -4.52 -9.87 18.98
C ILE A 38 -5.20 -8.90 19.95
N SER A 39 -6.52 -8.73 19.84
CA SER A 39 -7.32 -7.92 20.77
C SER A 39 -7.16 -8.42 22.21
N PHE A 40 -7.23 -9.73 22.43
CA PHE A 40 -7.07 -10.33 23.75
C PHE A 40 -5.66 -10.08 24.32
N ARG A 41 -4.61 -10.22 23.51
CA ARG A 41 -3.22 -10.05 23.95
C ARG A 41 -2.78 -8.60 24.13
N THR A 42 -3.36 -7.67 23.37
CA THR A 42 -2.93 -6.26 23.32
C THR A 42 -3.91 -5.30 23.97
N GLY A 43 -5.14 -5.72 24.24
CA GLY A 43 -6.22 -4.86 24.73
C GLY A 43 -6.76 -3.89 23.67
N VAL A 44 -6.30 -3.98 22.42
CA VAL A 44 -6.79 -3.14 21.32
C VAL A 44 -8.14 -3.65 20.87
N LYS A 45 -9.14 -2.75 20.76
CA LYS A 45 -10.48 -3.12 20.32
C LYS A 45 -10.45 -3.77 18.92
N PRO A 46 -11.23 -4.84 18.67
CA PRO A 46 -11.29 -5.48 17.35
C PRO A 46 -11.69 -4.53 16.22
N SER A 47 -12.56 -3.56 16.50
CA SER A 47 -12.92 -2.50 15.55
C SER A 47 -11.73 -1.63 15.15
N THR A 48 -10.85 -1.30 16.10
CA THR A 48 -9.61 -0.56 15.81
C THR A 48 -8.65 -1.40 14.95
N LEU A 49 -8.53 -2.69 15.23
CA LEU A 49 -7.72 -3.61 14.41
C LEU A 49 -8.22 -3.68 12.97
N HIS A 50 -9.54 -3.74 12.79
CA HIS A 50 -10.17 -3.71 11.46
C HIS A 50 -9.86 -2.42 10.70
N LEU A 51 -9.98 -1.26 11.35
CA LEU A 51 -9.66 0.04 10.74
C LEU A 51 -8.17 0.15 10.34
N ILE A 52 -7.27 -0.36 11.18
CA ILE A 52 -5.83 -0.39 10.87
C ILE A 52 -5.57 -1.24 9.61
N LYS A 53 -6.19 -2.42 9.49
CA LYS A 53 -6.08 -3.24 8.29
C LYS A 53 -6.59 -2.52 7.04
N GLN A 54 -7.74 -1.86 7.15
CA GLN A 54 -8.33 -1.12 6.03
C GLN A 54 -7.42 0.02 5.55
N ASP A 55 -6.84 0.79 6.48
CA ASP A 55 -5.88 1.84 6.13
C ASP A 55 -4.64 1.27 5.42
N ILE A 56 -4.10 0.15 5.93
CA ILE A 56 -2.98 -0.56 5.32
C ILE A 56 -3.30 -0.99 3.88
N GLU A 57 -4.48 -1.57 3.65
CA GLU A 57 -4.93 -1.99 2.32
C GLU A 57 -5.10 -0.81 1.36
N LEU A 58 -5.65 0.31 1.84
CA LEU A 58 -5.82 1.52 1.05
C LEU A 58 -4.48 2.12 0.65
N ASP A 59 -3.51 2.17 1.55
CA ASP A 59 -2.15 2.63 1.24
C ASP A 59 -1.47 1.73 0.21
N HIS A 60 -1.64 0.40 0.33
CA HIS A 60 -1.13 -0.54 -0.66
C HIS A 60 -1.82 -0.36 -2.03
N ARG A 61 -3.13 -0.07 -2.05
CA ARG A 61 -3.86 0.23 -3.28
C ARG A 61 -3.38 1.52 -3.94
N ARG A 62 -3.15 2.58 -3.15
CA ARG A 62 -2.62 3.87 -3.63
C ARG A 62 -1.23 3.70 -4.21
N HIS A 63 -0.35 2.96 -3.55
CA HIS A 63 0.99 2.67 -4.06
C HIS A 63 0.95 1.93 -5.40
N ARG A 64 0.15 0.85 -5.49
CA ARG A 64 -0.02 0.11 -6.76
C ARG A 64 -0.53 0.99 -7.89
N LEU A 65 -1.45 1.92 -7.60
CA LEU A 65 -1.95 2.85 -8.60
C LEU A 65 -0.86 3.84 -9.04
N ALA A 66 -0.06 4.35 -8.10
CA ALA A 66 1.04 5.27 -8.39
C ALA A 66 2.12 4.59 -9.26
N GLU A 67 2.48 3.34 -8.96
CA GLU A 67 3.40 2.54 -9.77
C GLU A 67 2.88 2.35 -11.20
N LYS A 68 1.59 2.01 -11.35
CA LYS A 68 0.96 1.88 -12.68
C LYS A 68 1.00 3.20 -13.46
N LYS A 69 0.69 4.32 -12.80
CA LYS A 69 0.77 5.65 -13.43
C LYS A 69 2.19 6.00 -13.86
N GLN A 70 3.20 5.70 -13.03
CA GLN A 70 4.61 5.91 -13.38
C GLN A 70 5.04 5.04 -14.56
N ALA A 71 4.66 3.76 -14.58
CA ALA A 71 4.95 2.86 -15.68
C ALA A 71 4.30 3.32 -17.00
N LEU A 72 3.05 3.79 -16.95
CA LEU A 72 2.37 4.38 -18.11
C LEU A 72 3.05 5.67 -18.57
N ALA A 73 3.44 6.57 -17.65
CA ALA A 73 4.16 7.80 -18.00
C ALA A 73 5.54 7.51 -18.63
N GLN A 74 6.24 6.47 -18.16
CA GLN A 74 7.49 6.01 -18.78
C GLN A 74 7.26 5.39 -20.17
N ALA A 75 6.17 4.65 -20.36
CA ALA A 75 5.80 4.09 -21.67
C ALA A 75 5.29 5.16 -22.65
N GLN A 76 4.72 6.26 -22.16
CA GLN A 76 4.24 7.40 -22.95
C GLN A 76 5.30 8.51 -23.11
N ALA A 77 6.46 8.40 -22.45
CA ALA A 77 7.60 9.25 -22.74
C ALA A 77 7.92 9.08 -24.24
N PRO A 78 7.97 10.15 -25.04
CA PRO A 78 7.99 10.06 -26.48
C PRO A 78 9.34 9.50 -26.95
N GLY A 79 9.44 8.18 -27.01
CA GLY A 79 10.39 7.50 -27.88
C GLY A 79 9.91 7.65 -29.31
N GLN A 80 10.25 8.79 -29.94
CA GLN A 80 10.41 9.06 -31.39
C GLN A 80 9.47 8.43 -32.45
N TYR A 81 8.38 7.75 -32.10
CA TYR A 81 7.45 7.14 -33.04
C TYR A 81 6.05 7.69 -32.80
N GLN A 82 5.88 8.99 -33.09
CA GLN A 82 4.55 9.50 -33.40
C GLN A 82 4.13 8.87 -34.72
N ILE A 83 3.32 7.81 -34.66
CA ILE A 83 2.59 7.32 -35.83
C ILE A 83 1.55 8.39 -36.14
N PHE A 84 1.88 9.28 -37.07
CA PHE A 84 0.87 10.11 -37.72
C PHE A 84 -0.02 9.18 -38.53
N PHE A 85 -1.21 8.88 -38.02
CA PHE A 85 -2.29 8.39 -38.88
C PHE A 85 -2.67 9.54 -39.81
N ASN A 86 -2.19 9.47 -41.05
CA ASN A 86 -2.59 10.36 -42.13
C ASN A 86 -3.76 9.67 -42.86
N PRO A 87 -5.02 10.12 -42.68
CA PRO A 87 -6.18 9.51 -43.32
C PRO A 87 -6.40 9.99 -44.78
N HIS A 88 -5.38 10.56 -45.42
CA HIS A 88 -5.48 11.18 -46.75
C HIS A 88 -4.43 10.70 -47.77
N LEU A 89 -4.03 9.43 -47.70
CA LEU A 89 -3.30 8.76 -48.79
C LEU A 89 -4.23 7.80 -49.54
#